data_AF-A0A395IEG6-F1
#
_entry.id   AF-A0A395IEG6-F1
#
_cell.length_a   1.000
_cell.length_b   1.000
_cell.length_c   1.000
_cell.angle_alpha   90.00
_cell.angle_beta   90.00
_cell.angle_gamma   90.00
#
_symmetry.space_group_name_H-M   'P 1'
#
loop_
_entity.id
_entity.type
_entity.pdbx_description
1 polymer ?
#
loop_
_entity_poly.entity_id
_entity_poly.type
_entity_poly.pdbx_seq_one_letter_code
_entity_poly.pdbx_strand_id
1 'polypeptide(L)'
;MLDGYATDRYDEACAEAGVDVSGDRIIFNFLSSAYRDWLSMDEDAGDDDQDQVLAPHIEAMAQEFNRGNSKYLEEMRVLEGEHERLQRRLRNFKIMEDDKVKFEEFDNRMNQKSEKYESLEYNFYKKSLIKVLQELKEASEERSRLQEEIDSRGMSMQDIDRLNSEMERLQKGHESSQQRLEEARRKVAEKELEASRKLEDLERVVEKYNSLGYQIGLIPSTAINAKGKNYELQVVVNEGPNFSASQMGSSHAGVRDGDRLLADSTTGYQPAHILNLDLRVITLAVEEMEKHNDLLDNIKEAIDDKRGEVEALEHRVRAAEEEYEKTKEVTTTQKLASDAQIEKMEKELAKMRAGLTESVQLMEQREMNTNIEYEQLTLRANTLREELHTEIEKMLNDIIKFKVHIQKNLEDYEGFVVDEVEHELGGDDEIRDDTQDIEMSG
;
A
#
# COMPACT_ATOMS: atom_id res chain seq x y z
N MET A 1 -83.04 46.23 -31.65
CA MET A 1 -81.58 46.31 -31.38
C MET A 1 -81.32 46.87 -29.99
N LEU A 2 -81.85 48.05 -29.63
CA LEU A 2 -81.69 48.64 -28.29
C LEU A 2 -82.22 47.74 -27.15
N ASP A 3 -83.41 47.13 -27.30
CA ASP A 3 -83.93 46.18 -26.29
C ASP A 3 -83.04 44.94 -26.12
N GLY A 4 -82.35 44.50 -27.17
CA GLY A 4 -81.47 43.33 -27.08
C GLY A 4 -80.18 43.62 -26.29
N TYR A 5 -79.72 44.87 -26.31
CA TYR A 5 -78.58 45.34 -25.51
C TYR A 5 -78.95 45.53 -24.03
N ALA A 6 -80.21 45.89 -23.75
CA ALA A 6 -80.74 45.98 -22.39
C ALA A 6 -81.14 44.63 -21.77
N THR A 7 -81.27 43.55 -22.58
CA THR A 7 -81.75 42.23 -22.13
C THR A 7 -80.65 41.15 -22.18
N ASP A 8 -79.37 41.53 -22.07
CA ASP A 8 -78.19 40.63 -21.94
C ASP A 8 -77.99 39.57 -23.03
N ARG A 9 -78.69 39.66 -24.17
CA ARG A 9 -78.65 38.64 -25.24
C ARG A 9 -77.36 38.63 -26.06
N TYR A 10 -76.56 39.68 -25.96
CA TYR A 10 -75.31 39.83 -26.73
C TYR A 10 -74.05 39.63 -25.87
N ASP A 11 -74.19 39.55 -24.55
CA ASP A 11 -73.06 39.43 -23.61
C ASP A 11 -72.29 38.12 -23.81
N GLU A 12 -73.00 37.00 -24.05
CA GLU A 12 -72.39 35.68 -24.25
C GLU A 12 -71.60 35.61 -25.57
N ALA A 13 -72.12 36.21 -26.65
CA ALA A 13 -71.45 36.26 -27.94
C ALA A 13 -70.24 37.22 -27.95
N CYS A 14 -70.27 38.30 -27.17
CA CYS A 14 -69.15 39.23 -27.04
C CYS A 14 -68.05 38.72 -26.10
N ALA A 15 -68.43 38.00 -25.04
CA ALA A 15 -67.48 37.28 -24.18
C ALA A 15 -66.75 36.18 -24.97
N GLU A 16 -67.43 35.44 -25.85
CA GLU A 16 -66.82 34.44 -26.73
C GLU A 16 -65.85 35.07 -27.77
N ALA A 17 -66.10 36.32 -28.17
CA ALA A 17 -65.21 37.11 -29.03
C ALA A 17 -64.07 37.84 -28.28
N GLY A 18 -64.01 37.73 -26.94
CA GLY A 18 -62.98 38.37 -26.11
C GLY A 18 -63.11 39.89 -25.99
N VAL A 19 -64.30 40.45 -26.28
CA VAL A 19 -64.57 41.89 -26.17
C VAL A 19 -65.40 42.15 -24.92
N ASP A 20 -64.85 42.90 -23.98
CA ASP A 20 -65.57 43.28 -22.76
C ASP A 20 -66.55 44.43 -23.04
N VAL A 21 -67.85 44.11 -22.96
CA VAL A 21 -68.97 45.05 -23.18
C VAL A 21 -69.49 45.63 -21.86
N SER A 22 -68.92 45.23 -20.71
CA SER A 22 -69.42 45.64 -19.39
C SER A 22 -69.31 47.15 -19.17
N GLY A 23 -68.24 47.79 -19.64
CA GLY A 23 -68.08 49.24 -19.59
C GLY A 23 -69.08 49.99 -20.46
N ASP A 24 -69.29 49.51 -21.69
CA ASP A 24 -70.25 50.12 -22.63
C ASP A 24 -71.70 49.99 -22.12
N ARG A 25 -72.03 48.92 -21.40
CA ARG A 25 -73.34 48.75 -20.76
C ARG A 25 -73.59 49.74 -19.63
N ILE A 26 -72.60 49.96 -18.78
CA ILE A 26 -72.70 50.94 -17.68
C ILE A 26 -72.95 52.34 -18.27
N ILE A 27 -72.23 52.69 -19.34
CA ILE A 27 -72.41 53.96 -20.06
C ILE A 27 -73.80 54.04 -20.72
N PHE A 28 -74.24 52.97 -21.38
CA PHE A 28 -75.55 52.93 -22.04
C PHE A 28 -76.73 53.04 -21.05
N ASN A 29 -76.64 52.37 -19.90
CA ASN A 29 -77.64 52.43 -18.84
C ASN A 29 -77.71 53.81 -18.21
N PHE A 30 -76.56 54.44 -17.97
CA PHE A 30 -76.49 55.83 -17.54
C PHE A 30 -77.14 56.77 -18.57
N LEU A 31 -76.71 56.70 -19.83
CA LEU A 31 -77.25 57.57 -20.88
C LEU A 31 -78.76 57.37 -21.05
N SER A 32 -79.25 56.14 -20.97
CA SER A 32 -80.67 55.84 -21.13
C SER A 32 -81.53 56.28 -19.94
N SER A 33 -81.02 56.14 -18.71
CA SER A 33 -81.73 56.55 -17.48
C SER A 33 -81.66 58.06 -17.25
N ALA A 34 -80.46 58.65 -17.37
CA ALA A 34 -80.25 60.08 -17.26
C ALA A 34 -81.02 60.86 -18.33
N TYR A 35 -81.06 60.38 -19.57
CA TYR A 35 -81.83 61.02 -20.64
C TYR A 35 -83.34 60.90 -20.45
N ARG A 36 -83.83 59.79 -19.88
CA ARG A 36 -85.25 59.59 -19.56
C ARG A 36 -85.70 60.53 -18.44
N ASP A 37 -84.89 60.68 -17.41
CA ASP A 37 -85.19 61.54 -16.27
C ASP A 37 -85.05 63.02 -16.66
N TRP A 38 -84.08 63.37 -17.50
CA TRP A 38 -83.96 64.70 -18.10
C TRP A 38 -85.18 65.07 -18.97
N LEU A 39 -85.69 64.15 -19.80
CA LEU A 39 -86.92 64.35 -20.59
C LEU A 39 -88.19 64.49 -19.75
N SER A 40 -88.15 64.09 -18.47
CA SER A 40 -89.27 64.23 -17.54
C SER A 40 -89.27 65.53 -16.74
N MET A 41 -88.26 66.39 -16.95
CA MET A 41 -88.16 67.71 -16.34
C MET A 41 -89.06 68.73 -17.04
N ASP A 42 -89.51 69.74 -16.30
CA ASP A 42 -90.36 70.82 -16.80
C ASP A 42 -89.53 71.83 -17.62
N GLU A 43 -90.12 72.47 -18.64
CA GLU A 43 -89.40 73.36 -19.58
C GLU A 43 -88.77 74.61 -18.90
N ASP A 44 -89.20 74.94 -17.68
CA ASP A 44 -88.72 76.07 -16.86
C ASP A 44 -87.64 75.67 -15.82
N ALA A 45 -87.12 74.43 -15.84
CA ALA A 45 -86.08 73.98 -14.91
C ALA A 45 -84.72 74.64 -15.17
N GLY A 46 -84.13 75.24 -14.14
CA GLY A 46 -82.81 75.89 -14.22
C GLY A 46 -81.64 74.89 -14.22
N ASP A 47 -80.44 75.36 -14.56
CA ASP A 47 -79.22 74.52 -14.65
C ASP A 47 -78.90 73.79 -13.32
N ASP A 48 -79.16 74.42 -12.16
CA ASP A 48 -78.94 73.81 -10.84
C ASP A 48 -79.86 72.60 -10.56
N ASP A 49 -81.07 72.59 -11.12
CA ASP A 49 -82.02 71.48 -10.96
C ASP A 49 -81.63 70.29 -11.86
N GLN A 50 -81.00 70.56 -13.01
CA GLN A 50 -80.49 69.54 -13.92
C GLN A 50 -79.29 68.80 -13.31
N ASP A 51 -78.37 69.53 -12.67
CA ASP A 51 -77.23 68.94 -11.97
C ASP A 51 -77.66 68.05 -10.79
N GLN A 52 -78.74 68.43 -10.08
CA GLN A 52 -79.27 67.64 -8.96
C GLN A 52 -79.92 66.33 -9.41
N VAL A 53 -80.57 66.30 -10.58
CA VAL A 53 -81.18 65.09 -11.14
C VAL A 53 -80.12 64.16 -11.75
N LEU A 54 -79.05 64.70 -12.31
CA LEU A 54 -77.96 63.90 -12.91
C LEU A 54 -76.97 63.34 -11.88
N ALA A 55 -76.76 64.00 -10.74
CA ALA A 55 -75.86 63.57 -9.67
C ALA A 55 -76.03 62.09 -9.23
N PRO A 56 -77.24 61.58 -8.92
CA PRO A 56 -77.41 60.19 -8.50
C PRO A 56 -77.07 59.17 -9.59
N HIS A 57 -77.33 59.52 -10.87
CA HIS A 57 -76.99 58.65 -12.00
C HIS A 57 -75.48 58.57 -12.23
N ILE A 58 -74.76 59.70 -12.06
CA ILE A 58 -73.30 59.74 -12.14
C ILE A 58 -72.69 58.93 -11.00
N GLU A 59 -73.22 59.06 -9.78
CA GLU A 59 -72.75 58.28 -8.63
C GLU A 59 -73.00 56.78 -8.82
N ALA A 60 -74.17 56.38 -9.31
CA ALA A 60 -74.47 54.98 -9.63
C ALA A 60 -73.53 54.41 -10.70
N MET A 61 -73.28 55.17 -11.77
CA MET A 61 -72.33 54.78 -12.82
C MET A 61 -70.91 54.63 -12.25
N ALA A 62 -70.45 55.58 -11.43
CA ALA A 62 -69.13 55.54 -10.80
C ALA A 62 -68.98 54.33 -9.86
N GLN A 63 -70.03 53.99 -9.11
CA GLN A 63 -70.05 52.80 -8.26
C GLN A 63 -69.98 51.51 -9.07
N GLU A 64 -70.71 51.41 -10.18
CA GLU A 64 -70.65 50.24 -11.07
C GLU A 64 -69.28 50.08 -11.73
N PHE A 65 -68.67 51.17 -12.19
CA PHE A 65 -67.30 51.18 -12.71
C PHE A 65 -66.28 50.79 -11.66
N ASN A 66 -66.37 51.34 -10.44
CA ASN A 66 -65.47 50.99 -9.35
C ASN A 66 -65.60 49.51 -8.97
N ARG A 67 -66.81 48.95 -8.99
CA ARG A 67 -67.05 47.53 -8.75
C ARG A 67 -66.47 46.65 -9.86
N GLY A 68 -66.61 47.05 -11.12
CA GLY A 68 -65.99 46.37 -12.26
C GLY A 68 -64.46 46.40 -12.19
N ASN A 69 -63.89 47.58 -11.95
CA ASN A 69 -62.46 47.78 -11.82
C ASN A 69 -61.86 47.00 -10.64
N SER A 70 -62.56 46.93 -9.51
CA SER A 70 -62.14 46.12 -8.36
C SER A 70 -62.09 44.63 -8.67
N LYS A 71 -62.98 44.10 -9.53
CA LYS A 71 -62.93 42.70 -9.96
C LYS A 71 -61.73 42.45 -10.87
N TYR A 72 -61.49 43.32 -11.83
CA TYR A 72 -60.32 43.22 -12.72
C TYR A 72 -59.00 43.34 -11.96
N LEU A 73 -58.92 44.19 -10.94
CA LEU A 73 -57.75 44.28 -10.06
C LEU A 73 -57.52 42.99 -9.26
N GLU A 74 -58.57 42.35 -8.76
CA GLU A 74 -58.45 41.08 -8.04
C GLU A 74 -58.05 39.93 -8.99
N GLU A 75 -58.66 39.86 -10.17
CA GLU A 75 -58.28 38.89 -11.21
C GLU A 75 -56.83 39.08 -11.65
N MET A 76 -56.39 40.33 -11.86
CA MET A 76 -55.00 40.65 -12.17
C MET A 76 -54.07 40.19 -11.05
N ARG A 77 -54.41 40.45 -9.78
CA ARG A 77 -53.62 40.04 -8.62
C ARG A 77 -53.49 38.51 -8.51
N VAL A 78 -54.58 37.77 -8.77
CA VAL A 78 -54.57 36.31 -8.80
C VAL A 78 -53.67 35.80 -9.93
N LEU A 79 -53.81 36.35 -11.14
CA LEU A 79 -52.99 35.98 -12.29
C LEU A 79 -51.50 36.30 -12.10
N GLU A 80 -51.16 37.44 -11.48
CA GLU A 80 -49.79 37.78 -11.11
C GLU A 80 -49.21 36.79 -10.10
N GLY A 81 -49.98 36.42 -9.06
CA GLY A 81 -49.58 35.42 -8.08
C GLY A 81 -49.37 34.03 -8.69
N GLU A 82 -50.24 33.63 -9.63
CA GLU A 82 -50.09 32.40 -10.40
C GLU A 82 -48.87 32.44 -11.31
N HIS A 83 -48.63 33.56 -11.99
CA HIS A 83 -47.45 33.77 -12.83
C HIS A 83 -46.16 33.62 -12.02
N GLU A 84 -46.05 34.27 -10.85
CA GLU A 84 -44.90 34.15 -9.97
C GLU A 84 -44.69 32.71 -9.45
N ARG A 85 -45.79 32.01 -9.15
CA ARG A 85 -45.74 30.61 -8.74
C ARG A 85 -45.25 29.71 -9.88
N LEU A 86 -45.75 29.94 -11.09
CA LEU A 86 -45.32 29.22 -12.29
C LEU A 86 -43.85 29.48 -12.58
N GLN A 87 -43.41 30.73 -12.48
CA GLN A 87 -42.02 31.13 -12.72
C GLN A 87 -41.06 30.50 -11.70
N ARG A 88 -41.46 30.41 -10.42
CA ARG A 88 -40.70 29.66 -9.40
C ARG A 88 -40.61 28.18 -9.75
N ARG A 89 -41.70 27.57 -10.18
CA ARG A 89 -41.70 26.15 -10.59
C ARG A 89 -40.81 25.92 -11.82
N LEU A 90 -40.81 26.83 -12.78
CA LEU A 90 -39.96 26.77 -13.97
C LEU A 90 -38.48 26.88 -13.59
N ARG A 91 -38.12 27.78 -12.66
CA ARG A 91 -36.75 27.87 -12.11
C ARG A 91 -36.33 26.56 -11.44
N ASN A 92 -37.19 25.99 -10.59
CA ASN A 92 -36.92 24.72 -9.93
C ASN A 92 -36.77 23.58 -10.95
N PHE A 93 -37.60 23.55 -11.99
CA PHE A 93 -37.49 22.58 -13.07
C PHE A 93 -36.14 22.68 -13.79
N LYS A 94 -35.70 23.90 -14.11
CA LYS A 94 -34.40 24.13 -14.74
C LYS A 94 -33.23 23.66 -13.87
N ILE A 95 -33.27 23.91 -12.56
CA ILE A 95 -32.24 23.43 -11.62
C ILE A 95 -32.22 21.89 -11.58
N MET A 96 -33.39 21.25 -11.55
CA MET A 96 -33.48 19.79 -11.57
C MET A 96 -32.97 19.18 -12.88
N GLU A 97 -33.19 19.86 -14.02
CA GLU A 97 -32.67 19.44 -15.31
C GLU A 97 -31.14 19.54 -15.36
N ASP A 98 -30.58 20.66 -14.88
CA ASP A 98 -29.13 20.85 -14.76
C ASP A 98 -28.49 19.80 -13.83
N ASP A 99 -29.13 19.50 -12.70
CA ASP A 99 -28.64 18.48 -11.77
C ASP A 99 -28.75 17.07 -12.36
N LYS A 100 -29.81 16.77 -13.11
CA LYS A 100 -29.94 15.49 -13.84
C LYS A 100 -28.76 15.29 -14.79
N VAL A 101 -28.38 16.30 -15.57
CA VAL A 101 -27.23 16.22 -16.48
C VAL A 101 -25.94 15.97 -15.70
N LYS A 102 -25.73 16.67 -14.56
CA LYS A 102 -24.55 16.43 -13.71
C LYS A 102 -24.51 15.01 -13.15
N PHE A 103 -25.65 14.45 -12.75
CA PHE A 103 -25.74 13.08 -12.27
C PHE A 103 -25.47 12.06 -13.39
N GLU A 104 -26.01 12.28 -14.59
CA GLU A 104 -25.71 11.44 -15.76
C GLU A 104 -24.22 11.49 -16.13
N GLU A 105 -23.59 12.67 -16.09
CA GLU A 105 -22.14 12.80 -16.29
C GLU A 105 -21.33 12.11 -15.19
N PHE A 106 -21.76 12.23 -13.93
CA PHE A 106 -21.11 11.57 -12.82
C PHE A 106 -21.23 10.05 -12.92
N ASP A 107 -22.40 9.54 -13.26
CA ASP A 107 -22.65 8.12 -13.46
C ASP A 107 -21.82 7.58 -14.64
N ASN A 108 -21.78 8.31 -15.76
CA ASN A 108 -20.91 7.98 -16.88
C ASN A 108 -19.43 7.97 -16.49
N ARG A 109 -18.96 8.93 -15.70
CA ARG A 109 -17.58 8.95 -15.18
C ARG A 109 -17.31 7.76 -14.26
N MET A 110 -18.27 7.37 -13.42
CA MET A 110 -18.14 6.22 -12.53
C MET A 110 -18.17 4.89 -13.29
N ASN A 111 -19.05 4.76 -14.29
CA ASN A 111 -19.11 3.59 -15.16
C ASN A 111 -17.81 3.44 -15.95
N GLN A 112 -17.29 4.50 -16.56
CA GLN A 112 -15.98 4.46 -17.23
C GLN A 112 -14.83 4.10 -16.28
N LYS A 113 -14.90 4.57 -15.02
CA LYS A 113 -13.90 4.22 -14.02
C LYS A 113 -14.01 2.73 -13.67
N SER A 114 -15.22 2.23 -13.43
CA SER A 114 -15.50 0.81 -13.17
C SER A 114 -15.01 -0.09 -14.31
N GLU A 115 -15.38 0.22 -15.55
CA GLU A 115 -14.94 -0.52 -16.74
C GLU A 115 -13.42 -0.53 -16.89
N LYS A 116 -12.74 0.58 -16.58
CA LYS A 116 -11.27 0.63 -16.60
C LYS A 116 -10.66 -0.26 -15.53
N TYR A 117 -11.19 -0.24 -14.30
CA TYR A 117 -10.69 -1.12 -13.25
C TYR A 117 -10.97 -2.58 -13.55
N GLU A 118 -12.19 -2.91 -13.97
CA GLU A 118 -12.57 -4.27 -14.34
C GLU A 118 -11.74 -4.78 -15.52
N SER A 119 -11.55 -3.98 -16.56
CA SER A 119 -10.70 -4.37 -17.70
C SER A 119 -9.22 -4.48 -17.32
N LEU A 120 -8.68 -3.60 -16.49
CA LEU A 120 -7.30 -3.68 -16.02
C LEU A 120 -7.09 -4.92 -15.14
N GLU A 121 -8.00 -5.15 -14.19
CA GLU A 121 -7.98 -6.27 -13.27
C GLU A 121 -8.16 -7.59 -14.02
N TYR A 122 -9.14 -7.67 -14.92
CA TYR A 122 -9.35 -8.82 -15.78
C TYR A 122 -8.13 -9.10 -16.66
N ASN A 123 -7.55 -8.09 -17.30
CA ASN A 123 -6.36 -8.28 -18.12
C ASN A 123 -5.13 -8.67 -17.30
N PHE A 124 -4.98 -8.12 -16.09
CA PHE A 124 -3.89 -8.47 -15.18
C PHE A 124 -4.00 -9.92 -14.71
N TYR A 125 -5.17 -10.33 -14.21
CA TYR A 125 -5.39 -11.72 -13.80
C TYR A 125 -5.29 -12.68 -14.97
N LYS A 126 -5.82 -12.33 -16.15
CA LYS A 126 -5.69 -13.17 -17.34
C LYS A 126 -4.24 -13.34 -17.75
N LYS A 127 -3.43 -12.27 -17.75
CA LYS A 127 -1.98 -12.36 -18.03
C LYS A 127 -1.24 -13.18 -16.99
N SER A 128 -1.55 -12.97 -15.70
CA SER A 128 -0.96 -13.72 -14.60
C SER A 128 -1.30 -15.22 -14.70
N LEU A 129 -2.56 -15.55 -14.98
CA LEU A 129 -3.01 -16.92 -15.17
C LEU A 129 -2.32 -17.59 -16.36
N ILE A 130 -2.20 -16.89 -17.50
CA ILE A 130 -1.47 -17.41 -18.67
C ILE A 130 0.00 -17.68 -18.31
N LYS A 131 0.64 -16.76 -17.58
CA LYS A 131 2.04 -16.93 -17.15
C LYS A 131 2.21 -18.15 -16.25
N VAL A 132 1.35 -18.30 -15.23
CA VAL A 132 1.40 -19.45 -14.31
C VAL A 132 1.12 -20.77 -15.04
N LEU A 133 0.16 -20.78 -15.98
CA LEU A 133 -0.11 -21.96 -16.80
C LEU A 133 1.08 -22.33 -17.69
N GLN A 134 1.81 -21.34 -18.19
CA GLN A 134 3.01 -21.57 -18.98
C GLN A 134 4.17 -22.10 -18.12
N GLU A 135 4.43 -21.50 -16.96
CA GLU A 135 5.42 -22.00 -15.99
C GLU A 135 5.10 -23.44 -15.55
N LEU A 136 3.81 -23.75 -15.30
CA LEU A 136 3.37 -25.10 -14.97
C LEU A 136 3.63 -26.08 -16.11
N LYS A 137 3.38 -25.65 -17.36
CA LYS A 137 3.63 -26.47 -18.54
C LYS A 137 5.13 -26.74 -18.71
N GLU A 138 5.96 -25.71 -18.63
CA GLU A 138 7.42 -25.82 -18.73
C GLU A 138 7.98 -26.73 -17.62
N ALA A 139 7.55 -26.56 -16.38
CA ALA A 139 7.94 -27.43 -15.26
C ALA A 139 7.45 -28.89 -15.46
N SER A 140 6.27 -29.09 -16.04
CA SER A 140 5.75 -30.43 -16.33
C SER A 140 6.54 -31.13 -17.45
N GLU A 141 6.94 -30.38 -18.48
CA GLU A 141 7.77 -30.87 -19.58
C GLU A 141 9.19 -31.18 -19.10
N GLU A 142 9.78 -30.32 -18.25
CA GLU A 142 11.08 -30.57 -17.63
C GLU A 142 11.03 -31.80 -16.72
N ARG A 143 9.99 -31.95 -15.90
CA ARG A 143 9.79 -33.15 -15.08
C ARG A 143 9.65 -34.40 -15.94
N SER A 144 8.90 -34.33 -17.05
CA SER A 144 8.76 -35.46 -17.98
C SER A 144 10.09 -35.81 -18.63
N ARG A 145 10.87 -34.81 -19.05
CA ARG A 145 12.19 -35.00 -19.65
C ARG A 145 13.18 -35.62 -18.66
N LEU A 146 13.20 -35.14 -17.42
CA LEU A 146 14.04 -35.72 -16.36
C LEU A 146 13.61 -37.16 -16.05
N GLN A 147 12.31 -37.44 -16.03
CA GLN A 147 11.81 -38.80 -15.85
C GLN A 147 12.23 -39.71 -17.01
N GLU A 148 12.08 -39.26 -18.26
CA GLU A 148 12.55 -40.00 -19.44
C GLU A 148 14.06 -40.23 -19.40
N GLU A 149 14.85 -39.24 -18.95
CA GLU A 149 16.29 -39.40 -18.80
C GLU A 149 16.65 -40.41 -17.69
N ILE A 150 15.97 -40.37 -16.55
CA ILE A 150 16.11 -41.35 -15.46
C ILE A 150 15.76 -42.76 -15.96
N ASP A 151 14.63 -42.90 -16.65
CA ASP A 151 14.15 -44.16 -17.21
C ASP A 151 15.11 -44.68 -18.29
N SER A 152 15.67 -43.80 -19.13
CA SER A 152 16.68 -44.13 -20.15
C SER A 152 18.00 -44.63 -19.58
N ARG A 153 18.38 -44.11 -18.40
CA ARG A 153 19.55 -44.55 -17.65
C ARG A 153 19.27 -45.81 -16.82
N GLY A 154 18.01 -46.28 -16.79
CA GLY A 154 17.58 -47.47 -16.06
C GLY A 154 17.77 -47.36 -14.55
N MET A 155 17.90 -46.14 -14.02
CA MET A 155 18.13 -45.91 -12.60
C MET A 155 16.79 -45.89 -11.87
N SER A 156 16.62 -46.77 -10.89
CA SER A 156 15.45 -46.72 -10.01
C SER A 156 15.57 -45.54 -9.04
N MET A 157 14.45 -45.03 -8.52
CA MET A 157 14.43 -44.07 -7.41
C MET A 157 15.31 -44.55 -6.23
N GLN A 158 15.37 -45.87 -6.01
CA GLN A 158 16.23 -46.48 -4.98
C GLN A 158 17.73 -46.36 -5.29
N ASP A 159 18.11 -46.35 -6.56
CA ASP A 159 19.51 -46.16 -6.98
C ASP A 159 19.91 -44.68 -6.89
N ILE A 160 18.98 -43.76 -7.13
CA ILE A 160 19.18 -42.31 -6.90
C ILE A 160 19.38 -42.03 -5.40
N ASP A 161 18.58 -42.65 -4.53
CA ASP A 161 18.75 -42.51 -3.07
C ASP A 161 20.10 -43.09 -2.59
N ARG A 162 20.54 -44.22 -3.17
CA ARG A 162 21.88 -44.77 -2.91
C ARG A 162 22.98 -43.81 -3.37
N LEU A 163 22.88 -43.28 -4.59
CA LEU A 163 23.83 -42.31 -5.15
C LEU A 163 23.92 -41.04 -4.29
N ASN A 164 22.79 -40.52 -3.83
CA ASN A 164 22.76 -39.36 -2.93
C ASN A 164 23.43 -39.67 -1.59
N SER A 165 23.17 -40.85 -1.01
CA SER A 165 23.83 -41.26 0.23
C SER A 165 25.34 -41.45 0.07
N GLU A 166 25.79 -41.96 -1.08
CA GLU A 166 27.21 -42.08 -1.40
C GLU A 166 27.85 -40.71 -1.65
N MET A 167 27.14 -39.81 -2.33
CA MET A 167 27.58 -38.43 -2.57
C MET A 167 27.74 -37.68 -1.24
N GLU A 168 26.76 -37.76 -0.33
CA GLU A 168 26.83 -37.14 0.99
C GLU A 168 27.98 -37.72 1.82
N ARG A 169 28.20 -39.05 1.74
CA ARG A 169 29.34 -39.71 2.41
C ARG A 169 30.68 -39.23 1.84
N LEU A 170 30.80 -39.15 0.51
CA LEU A 170 32.01 -38.67 -0.17
C LEU A 170 32.28 -37.20 0.15
N GLN A 171 31.24 -36.37 0.18
CA GLN A 171 31.36 -34.96 0.52
C GLN A 171 31.83 -34.77 1.96
N LYS A 172 31.24 -35.47 2.94
CA LYS A 172 31.74 -35.47 4.33
C LYS A 172 33.18 -35.99 4.44
N GLY A 173 33.54 -37.01 3.65
CA GLY A 173 34.92 -37.51 3.58
C GLY A 173 35.90 -36.49 3.00
N HIS A 174 35.48 -35.74 1.99
CA HIS A 174 36.24 -34.66 1.37
C HIS A 174 36.44 -33.50 2.34
N GLU A 175 35.38 -33.00 2.95
CA GLU A 175 35.43 -31.95 3.97
C GLU A 175 36.35 -32.33 5.15
N SER A 176 36.25 -33.56 5.65
CA SER A 176 37.14 -34.04 6.71
C SER A 176 38.61 -34.11 6.26
N SER A 177 38.87 -34.51 5.02
CA SER A 177 40.24 -34.58 4.48
C SER A 177 40.82 -33.19 4.25
N GLN A 178 40.00 -32.25 3.77
CA GLN A 178 40.36 -30.85 3.59
C GLN A 178 40.67 -30.18 4.94
N GLN A 179 39.86 -30.43 5.97
CA GLN A 179 40.13 -29.93 7.32
C GLN A 179 41.46 -30.47 7.87
N ARG A 180 41.76 -31.76 7.67
CA ARG A 180 43.06 -32.35 8.05
C ARG A 180 44.23 -31.73 7.28
N LEU A 181 44.04 -31.43 6.01
CA LEU A 181 45.05 -30.75 5.19
C LEU A 181 45.32 -29.33 5.71
N GLU A 182 44.28 -28.57 6.04
CA GLU A 182 44.41 -27.22 6.61
C GLU A 182 45.10 -27.24 7.98
N GLU A 183 44.75 -28.18 8.85
CA GLU A 183 45.43 -28.37 10.13
C GLU A 183 46.92 -28.72 9.96
N ALA A 184 47.26 -29.57 8.98
CA ALA A 184 48.64 -29.91 8.65
C ALA A 184 49.39 -28.69 8.11
N ARG A 185 48.80 -27.94 7.18
CA ARG A 185 49.37 -26.69 6.64
C ARG A 185 49.62 -25.67 7.74
N ARG A 186 48.67 -25.50 8.68
CA ARG A 186 48.84 -24.61 9.83
C ARG A 186 50.03 -25.03 10.71
N LYS A 187 50.15 -26.33 11.02
CA LYS A 187 51.28 -26.86 11.80
C LYS A 187 52.61 -26.67 11.09
N VAL A 188 52.66 -26.83 9.77
CA VAL A 188 53.87 -26.57 8.97
C VAL A 188 54.24 -25.09 9.03
N ALA A 189 53.29 -24.19 8.80
CA ALA A 189 53.53 -22.75 8.89
C ALA A 189 54.00 -22.30 10.29
N GLU A 190 53.43 -22.86 11.36
CA GLU A 190 53.90 -22.62 12.73
C GLU A 190 55.35 -23.09 12.94
N LYS A 191 55.72 -24.24 12.37
CA LYS A 191 57.09 -24.79 12.46
C LYS A 191 58.08 -24.03 11.61
N GLU A 192 57.69 -23.57 10.43
CA GLU A 192 58.49 -22.68 9.58
C GLU A 192 58.76 -21.37 10.30
N LEU A 193 57.74 -20.75 10.90
CA LEU A 193 57.90 -19.52 11.66
C LEU A 193 58.81 -19.72 12.88
N GLU A 194 58.67 -20.83 13.61
CA GLU A 194 59.58 -21.18 14.71
C GLU A 194 61.02 -21.39 14.23
N ALA A 195 61.21 -22.03 13.07
CA ALA A 195 62.51 -22.24 12.46
C ALA A 195 63.14 -20.92 11.99
N SER A 196 62.37 -20.04 11.33
CA SER A 196 62.83 -18.71 10.92
C SER A 196 63.25 -17.85 12.10
N ARG A 197 62.51 -17.87 13.22
CA ARG A 197 62.92 -17.17 14.45
C ARG A 197 64.23 -17.69 15.02
N LYS A 198 64.42 -19.02 15.04
CA LYS A 198 65.68 -19.63 15.50
C LYS A 198 66.85 -19.31 14.57
N LEU A 199 66.59 -19.21 13.26
CA LEU A 199 67.60 -18.78 12.29
C LEU A 199 68.01 -17.33 12.53
N GLU A 200 67.05 -16.42 12.71
CA GLU A 200 67.32 -15.00 13.01
C GLU A 200 68.10 -14.84 14.33
N ASP A 201 67.74 -15.60 15.37
CA ASP A 201 68.50 -15.63 16.62
C ASP A 201 69.94 -16.14 16.41
N LEU A 202 70.13 -17.17 15.59
CA LEU A 202 71.44 -17.71 15.26
C LEU A 202 72.28 -16.70 14.47
N GLU A 203 71.69 -16.05 13.47
CA GLU A 203 72.32 -14.98 12.69
C GLU A 203 72.77 -13.83 13.58
N ARG A 204 71.91 -13.39 14.50
CA ARG A 204 72.24 -12.34 15.48
C ARG A 204 73.39 -12.74 16.41
N VAL A 205 73.45 -14.01 16.83
CA VAL A 205 74.57 -14.51 17.66
C VAL A 205 75.86 -14.59 16.84
N VAL A 206 75.78 -15.03 15.58
CA VAL A 206 76.91 -15.07 14.65
C VAL A 206 77.42 -13.65 14.35
N GLU A 207 76.54 -12.69 14.14
CA GLU A 207 76.89 -11.28 13.93
C GLU A 207 77.55 -10.68 15.18
N LYS A 208 77.03 -10.97 16.39
CA LYS A 208 77.68 -10.57 17.66
C LYS A 208 79.06 -11.19 17.83
N TYR A 209 79.22 -12.45 17.46
CA TYR A 209 80.51 -13.13 17.52
C TYR A 209 81.50 -12.55 16.50
N ASN A 210 81.07 -12.34 15.25
CA ASN A 210 81.90 -11.78 14.20
C ASN A 210 82.28 -10.32 14.51
N SER A 211 81.35 -9.49 14.99
CA SER A 211 81.63 -8.11 15.42
C SER A 211 82.60 -8.03 16.60
N LEU A 212 82.47 -8.92 17.60
CA LEU A 212 83.44 -9.05 18.69
C LEU A 212 84.81 -9.52 18.17
N GLY A 213 84.82 -10.43 17.18
CA GLY A 213 86.03 -10.88 16.48
C GLY A 213 86.74 -9.75 15.72
N TYR A 214 85.98 -8.83 15.09
CA TYR A 214 86.53 -7.61 14.49
C TYR A 214 87.07 -6.64 15.55
N GLN A 215 86.35 -6.45 16.66
CA GLN A 215 86.76 -5.54 17.73
C GLN A 215 88.04 -5.98 18.46
N ILE A 216 88.26 -7.29 18.61
CA ILE A 216 89.44 -7.87 19.25
C ILE A 216 90.61 -8.05 18.26
N GLY A 217 90.40 -7.77 16.97
CA GLY A 217 91.42 -7.91 15.93
C GLY A 217 91.80 -9.36 15.65
N LEU A 218 90.80 -10.26 15.66
CA LEU A 218 90.93 -11.69 15.35
C LEU A 218 90.39 -12.02 13.94
N ILE A 219 89.58 -11.14 13.36
CA ILE A 219 89.01 -11.21 12.00
C ILE A 219 89.25 -9.84 11.35
N PRO A 220 89.69 -9.72 10.08
CA PRO A 220 89.96 -10.78 9.09
C PRO A 220 91.23 -11.60 9.41
N SER A 221 91.51 -12.68 8.66
CA SER A 221 92.66 -13.59 8.86
C SER A 221 94.04 -12.92 8.81
N THR A 222 94.09 -11.65 8.38
CA THR A 222 95.27 -10.78 8.37
C THR A 222 95.44 -9.97 9.66
N ALA A 223 94.54 -10.09 10.64
CA ALA A 223 94.58 -9.34 11.89
C ALA A 223 95.67 -9.88 12.84
N ILE A 224 96.25 -9.00 13.65
CA ILE A 224 97.48 -9.22 14.44
C ILE A 224 97.40 -10.46 15.35
N ASN A 225 96.21 -10.76 15.86
CA ASN A 225 95.97 -11.87 16.78
C ASN A 225 95.47 -13.16 16.09
N ALA A 226 95.15 -13.11 14.79
CA ALA A 226 94.50 -14.20 14.05
C ALA A 226 95.45 -15.34 13.65
N LYS A 227 96.78 -15.10 13.64
CA LYS A 227 97.83 -16.07 13.26
C LYS A 227 97.50 -16.88 11.99
N GLY A 228 96.87 -16.24 11.00
CA GLY A 228 96.54 -16.83 9.70
C GLY A 228 95.39 -17.84 9.69
N LYS A 229 94.57 -17.94 10.75
CA LYS A 229 93.37 -18.80 10.75
C LYS A 229 92.10 -17.97 10.61
N ASN A 230 91.18 -18.40 9.74
CA ASN A 230 89.86 -17.79 9.58
C ASN A 230 88.95 -18.22 10.75
N TYR A 231 88.55 -17.26 11.57
CA TYR A 231 87.60 -17.48 12.68
C TYR A 231 86.20 -16.92 12.37
N GLU A 232 85.91 -16.58 11.12
CA GLU A 232 84.59 -16.08 10.71
C GLU A 232 83.56 -17.21 10.70
N LEU A 233 82.46 -17.02 11.42
CA LEU A 233 81.32 -17.93 11.39
C LEU A 233 80.38 -17.50 10.26
N GLN A 234 80.04 -18.43 9.35
CA GLN A 234 79.05 -18.24 8.30
C GLN A 234 77.89 -19.21 8.51
N VAL A 235 76.67 -18.69 8.45
CA VAL A 235 75.44 -19.51 8.52
C VAL A 235 75.15 -20.00 7.10
N VAL A 236 75.30 -21.30 6.87
CA VAL A 236 74.89 -21.95 5.61
C VAL A 236 73.61 -22.73 5.89
N VAL A 237 72.50 -22.22 5.36
CA VAL A 237 71.23 -22.95 5.37
C VAL A 237 71.29 -23.98 4.25
N ASN A 238 71.45 -25.25 4.61
CA ASN A 238 71.37 -26.33 3.63
C ASN A 238 69.88 -26.58 3.36
N GLU A 239 69.41 -26.29 2.14
CA GLU A 239 68.09 -26.73 1.70
C GLU A 239 68.06 -28.26 1.80
N GLY A 240 67.26 -28.76 2.75
CA GLY A 240 67.12 -30.18 2.98
C GLY A 240 66.63 -30.91 1.73
N PRO A 241 66.73 -32.25 1.70
CA PRO A 241 66.33 -33.03 0.53
C PRO A 241 64.87 -32.71 0.17
N ASN A 242 64.64 -32.30 -1.08
CA ASN A 242 63.33 -32.05 -1.64
C ASN A 242 62.47 -33.33 -1.56
N PHE A 243 61.68 -33.47 -0.49
CA PHE A 243 60.72 -34.57 -0.30
C PHE A 243 59.59 -34.58 -1.34
N SER A 244 59.50 -33.53 -2.17
CA SER A 244 58.54 -33.46 -3.27
C SER A 244 58.84 -34.44 -4.41
N ALA A 245 60.06 -35.01 -4.48
CA ALA A 245 60.43 -36.00 -5.49
C ALA A 245 60.03 -37.45 -5.12
N SER A 246 59.61 -37.72 -3.89
CA SER A 246 59.43 -39.09 -3.39
C SER A 246 58.01 -39.66 -3.55
N GLN A 247 57.04 -38.88 -4.01
CA GLN A 247 55.65 -39.36 -4.21
C GLN A 247 55.30 -39.75 -5.65
N MET A 248 56.17 -39.48 -6.63
CA MET A 248 56.00 -40.01 -7.97
C MET A 248 56.96 -41.16 -8.19
N GLY A 249 56.44 -42.39 -8.09
CA GLY A 249 57.15 -43.62 -8.43
C GLY A 249 57.49 -43.70 -9.92
N SER A 250 58.45 -42.89 -10.38
CA SER A 250 59.10 -43.04 -11.66
C SER A 250 60.49 -43.63 -11.45
N SER A 251 60.53 -44.95 -11.50
CA SER A 251 61.75 -45.65 -11.89
C SER A 251 62.10 -45.20 -13.31
N HIS A 252 63.20 -44.47 -13.48
CA HIS A 252 64.28 -44.72 -14.45
C HIS A 252 65.12 -43.45 -14.70
N ALA A 253 66.43 -43.66 -14.62
CA ALA A 253 67.49 -42.94 -15.30
C ALA A 253 67.71 -41.45 -15.00
N GLY A 254 68.83 -41.21 -14.30
CA GLY A 254 69.60 -39.98 -14.42
C GLY A 254 69.40 -39.03 -13.25
N VAL A 255 70.43 -38.91 -12.41
CA VAL A 255 71.10 -37.64 -12.07
C VAL A 255 71.89 -37.79 -10.76
N ARG A 256 73.21 -37.64 -10.92
CA ARG A 256 74.24 -37.14 -9.97
C ARG A 256 74.91 -38.14 -9.02
N ASP A 257 75.97 -38.72 -9.57
CA ASP A 257 77.25 -38.96 -8.91
C ASP A 257 77.59 -37.87 -7.87
N GLY A 258 77.81 -38.31 -6.64
CA GLY A 258 78.18 -37.47 -5.51
C GLY A 258 78.32 -38.25 -4.20
N ASP A 259 77.77 -39.47 -4.13
CA ASP A 259 77.75 -40.26 -2.89
C ASP A 259 78.40 -41.64 -3.07
N ARG A 260 79.64 -41.65 -3.57
CA ARG A 260 80.50 -42.85 -3.60
C ARG A 260 81.83 -42.58 -2.91
N LEU A 261 81.76 -42.15 -1.65
CA LEU A 261 82.86 -42.22 -0.70
C LEU A 261 83.06 -43.67 -0.25
N LEU A 262 83.60 -44.52 -1.14
CA LEU A 262 84.30 -45.75 -0.78
C LEU A 262 85.44 -45.97 -1.80
N ALA A 263 86.47 -45.12 -1.70
CA ALA A 263 87.81 -45.48 -2.12
C ALA A 263 88.37 -46.47 -1.08
N ASP A 264 88.31 -47.76 -1.38
CA ASP A 264 89.08 -48.76 -0.63
C ASP A 264 90.56 -48.68 -1.01
N SER A 265 91.44 -48.69 0.00
CA SER A 265 92.88 -48.47 -0.16
C SER A 265 93.67 -49.76 -0.46
N THR A 266 93.02 -50.85 -0.89
CA THR A 266 93.67 -52.17 -0.94
C THR A 266 93.47 -53.02 -2.21
N THR A 267 92.78 -52.54 -3.24
CA THR A 267 92.74 -53.26 -4.54
C THR A 267 93.25 -52.41 -5.68
N GLY A 268 94.51 -52.66 -6.06
CA GLY A 268 95.18 -51.99 -7.16
C GLY A 268 94.56 -52.30 -8.51
N TYR A 269 94.24 -51.25 -9.26
CA TYR A 269 94.04 -51.35 -10.70
C TYR A 269 95.41 -51.23 -11.39
N GLN A 270 95.85 -52.34 -11.98
CA GLN A 270 97.02 -52.45 -12.85
C GLN A 270 96.75 -51.69 -14.18
N PRO A 271 97.62 -50.75 -14.59
CA PRO A 271 97.49 -50.00 -15.85
C PRO A 271 97.70 -50.80 -17.16
N ALA A 272 97.57 -52.12 -17.15
CA ALA A 272 97.89 -52.99 -18.30
C ALA A 272 96.69 -53.47 -19.12
N HIS A 273 95.45 -53.10 -18.76
CA HIS A 273 94.24 -53.55 -19.47
C HIS A 273 93.53 -52.47 -20.30
N ILE A 274 94.20 -51.36 -20.66
CA ILE A 274 93.62 -50.31 -21.53
C ILE A 274 94.33 -50.20 -22.90
N LEU A 275 95.16 -51.19 -23.25
CA LEU A 275 95.84 -51.22 -24.56
C LEU A 275 95.49 -52.50 -25.30
N ASN A 276 94.22 -52.63 -25.67
CA ASN A 276 93.75 -53.40 -26.83
C ASN A 276 92.39 -52.83 -27.24
N LEU A 277 92.35 -51.54 -27.61
CA LEU A 277 91.22 -50.97 -28.32
C LEU A 277 91.46 -51.20 -29.82
N ASP A 278 90.94 -52.33 -30.27
CA ASP A 278 90.94 -52.77 -31.66
C ASP A 278 90.22 -51.73 -32.53
N LEU A 279 90.78 -51.42 -33.71
CA LEU A 279 90.37 -50.33 -34.61
C LEU A 279 88.96 -50.53 -35.24
N ARG A 280 88.23 -51.57 -34.85
CA ARG A 280 86.84 -51.85 -35.22
C ARG A 280 85.82 -51.32 -34.20
N VAL A 281 86.26 -50.88 -33.02
CA VAL A 281 85.37 -50.30 -32.00
C VAL A 281 85.02 -48.84 -32.33
N ILE A 282 85.84 -48.13 -33.10
CA ILE A 282 85.57 -46.73 -33.47
C ILE A 282 84.33 -46.62 -34.36
N THR A 283 84.10 -47.57 -35.27
CA THR A 283 82.90 -47.56 -36.13
C THR A 283 81.62 -47.90 -35.37
N LEU A 284 81.68 -48.85 -34.42
CA LEU A 284 80.55 -49.18 -33.56
C LEU A 284 80.25 -48.09 -32.53
N ALA A 285 81.28 -47.44 -31.97
CA ALA A 285 81.12 -46.32 -31.06
C ALA A 285 80.58 -45.07 -31.77
N VAL A 286 80.93 -44.85 -33.04
CA VAL A 286 80.34 -43.78 -33.86
C VAL A 286 78.88 -44.09 -34.20
N GLU A 287 78.52 -45.32 -34.55
CA GLU A 287 77.12 -45.73 -34.75
C GLU A 287 76.30 -45.64 -33.45
N GLU A 288 76.89 -45.96 -32.31
CA GLU A 288 76.26 -45.83 -30.99
C GLU A 288 76.12 -44.35 -30.59
N MET A 289 77.12 -43.52 -30.90
CA MET A 289 77.06 -42.07 -30.70
C MET A 289 76.04 -41.37 -31.62
N GLU A 290 75.90 -41.82 -32.87
CA GLU A 290 74.84 -41.37 -33.79
C GLU A 290 73.45 -41.75 -33.26
N LYS A 291 73.25 -42.99 -32.81
CA LYS A 291 71.99 -43.41 -32.17
C LYS A 291 71.67 -42.62 -30.90
N HIS A 292 72.67 -42.33 -30.08
CA HIS A 292 72.50 -41.48 -28.91
C HIS A 292 72.18 -40.03 -29.26
N ASN A 293 72.71 -39.53 -30.37
CA ASN A 293 72.41 -38.19 -30.85
C ASN A 293 71.00 -38.11 -31.43
N ASP A 294 70.57 -39.12 -32.19
CA ASP A 294 69.18 -39.25 -32.65
C ASP A 294 68.21 -39.37 -31.45
N LEU A 295 68.59 -40.11 -30.40
CA LEU A 295 67.78 -40.20 -29.18
C LEU A 295 67.71 -38.84 -28.46
N LEU A 296 68.83 -38.10 -28.39
CA LEU A 296 68.88 -36.77 -27.80
C LEU A 296 68.05 -35.76 -28.57
N ASP A 297 68.06 -35.81 -29.90
CA ASP A 297 67.27 -34.91 -30.73
C ASP A 297 65.77 -35.26 -30.68
N ASN A 298 65.41 -36.54 -30.64
CA ASN A 298 64.02 -36.96 -30.34
C ASN A 298 63.56 -36.52 -28.94
N ILE A 299 64.44 -36.56 -27.93
CA ILE A 299 64.13 -36.08 -26.58
C ILE A 299 64.00 -34.56 -26.56
N LYS A 300 64.84 -33.82 -27.29
CA LYS A 300 64.71 -32.36 -27.43
C LYS A 300 63.40 -31.99 -28.12
N GLU A 301 63.04 -32.66 -29.21
CA GLU A 301 61.77 -32.45 -29.90
C GLU A 301 60.58 -32.73 -28.96
N ALA A 302 60.63 -33.84 -28.20
CA ALA A 302 59.62 -34.13 -27.19
C ALA A 302 59.56 -33.09 -26.05
N ILE A 303 60.70 -32.51 -25.66
CA ILE A 303 60.76 -31.43 -24.65
C ILE A 303 60.17 -30.15 -25.22
N ASP A 304 60.48 -29.79 -26.47
CA ASP A 304 59.95 -28.60 -27.12
C ASP A 304 58.44 -28.72 -27.39
N ASP A 305 57.95 -29.91 -27.77
CA ASP A 305 56.52 -30.20 -27.89
C ASP A 305 55.81 -30.07 -26.53
N LYS A 306 56.39 -30.63 -25.47
CA LYS A 306 55.83 -30.51 -24.11
C LYS A 306 55.87 -29.08 -23.60
N ARG A 307 56.90 -28.32 -23.97
CA ARG A 307 56.97 -26.89 -23.65
C ARG A 307 55.91 -26.09 -24.40
N GLY A 308 55.67 -26.40 -25.67
CA GLY A 308 54.56 -25.81 -26.45
C GLY A 308 53.19 -26.16 -25.86
N GLU A 309 53.00 -27.39 -25.39
CA GLU A 309 51.78 -27.79 -24.65
C GLU A 309 51.63 -27.02 -23.34
N VAL A 310 52.71 -26.81 -22.58
CA VAL A 310 52.70 -26.03 -21.33
C VAL A 310 52.36 -24.57 -21.61
N GLU A 311 52.98 -23.94 -22.60
CA GLU A 311 52.67 -22.55 -22.99
C GLU A 311 51.21 -22.41 -23.45
N ALA A 312 50.69 -23.38 -24.21
CA ALA A 312 49.28 -23.40 -24.61
C ALA A 312 48.31 -23.58 -23.41
N LEU A 313 48.69 -24.40 -22.43
CA LEU A 313 47.94 -24.55 -21.18
C LEU A 313 47.99 -23.28 -20.32
N GLU A 314 49.14 -22.61 -20.22
CA GLU A 314 49.27 -21.34 -19.54
C GLU A 314 48.38 -20.26 -20.16
N HIS A 315 48.32 -20.19 -21.50
CA HIS A 315 47.40 -19.28 -22.19
C HIS A 315 45.92 -19.61 -21.90
N ARG A 316 45.54 -20.90 -21.84
CA ARG A 316 44.18 -21.30 -21.43
C ARG A 316 43.87 -20.97 -19.98
N VAL A 317 44.83 -21.18 -19.07
CA VAL A 317 44.67 -20.85 -17.65
C VAL A 317 44.48 -19.35 -17.48
N ARG A 318 45.31 -18.53 -18.13
CA ARG A 318 45.17 -17.06 -18.09
C ARG A 318 43.83 -16.59 -18.66
N ALA A 319 43.37 -17.18 -19.77
CA ALA A 319 42.06 -16.87 -20.33
C ALA A 319 40.91 -17.25 -19.38
N ALA A 320 41.02 -18.41 -18.70
CA ALA A 320 40.04 -18.84 -17.71
C ALA A 320 40.04 -17.95 -16.46
N GLU A 321 41.21 -17.47 -16.01
CA GLU A 321 41.34 -16.52 -14.89
C GLU A 321 40.72 -15.16 -15.23
N GLU A 322 40.94 -14.64 -16.44
CA GLU A 322 40.31 -13.38 -16.89
C GLU A 322 38.78 -13.49 -16.96
N GLU A 323 38.25 -14.60 -17.48
CA GLU A 323 36.79 -14.84 -17.49
C GLU A 323 36.23 -15.05 -16.08
N TYR A 324 36.99 -15.68 -15.18
CA TYR A 324 36.61 -15.80 -13.78
C TYR A 324 36.55 -14.44 -13.07
N GLU A 325 37.55 -13.57 -13.24
CA GLU A 325 37.50 -12.22 -12.65
C GLU A 325 36.37 -11.38 -13.25
N LYS A 326 36.13 -11.45 -14.57
CA LYS A 326 34.96 -10.76 -15.18
C LYS A 326 33.64 -11.25 -14.59
N THR A 327 33.44 -12.57 -14.47
CA THR A 327 32.19 -13.12 -13.91
C THR A 327 32.04 -12.77 -12.44
N LYS A 328 33.13 -12.73 -11.68
CA LYS A 328 33.15 -12.27 -10.29
C LYS A 328 32.80 -10.79 -10.18
N GLU A 329 33.35 -9.91 -11.02
CA GLU A 329 32.99 -8.48 -11.06
C GLU A 329 31.52 -8.26 -11.46
N VAL A 330 31.02 -9.00 -12.45
CA VAL A 330 29.60 -8.94 -12.83
C VAL A 330 28.72 -9.43 -11.67
N THR A 331 29.12 -10.50 -10.98
CA THR A 331 28.35 -11.03 -9.85
C THR A 331 28.36 -10.05 -8.67
N THR A 332 29.50 -9.41 -8.36
CA THR A 332 29.59 -8.44 -7.27
C THR A 332 28.78 -7.17 -7.57
N THR A 333 28.83 -6.68 -8.81
CA THR A 333 28.01 -5.53 -9.24
C THR A 333 26.52 -5.85 -9.24
N GLN A 334 26.12 -7.03 -9.71
CA GLN A 334 24.73 -7.48 -9.65
C GLN A 334 24.25 -7.64 -8.21
N LYS A 335 25.09 -8.17 -7.31
CA LYS A 335 24.79 -8.27 -5.88
C LYS A 335 24.58 -6.89 -5.27
N LEU A 336 25.49 -5.94 -5.50
CA LEU A 336 25.36 -4.57 -5.00
C LEU A 336 24.10 -3.88 -5.55
N ALA A 337 23.74 -4.10 -6.81
CA ALA A 337 22.51 -3.58 -7.40
C ALA A 337 21.25 -4.19 -6.75
N SER A 338 21.27 -5.51 -6.50
CA SER A 338 20.18 -6.20 -5.78
C SER A 338 20.06 -5.69 -4.34
N ASP A 339 21.18 -5.54 -3.62
CA ASP A 339 21.20 -5.05 -2.25
C ASP A 339 20.64 -3.61 -2.17
N ALA A 340 20.99 -2.74 -3.13
CA ALA A 340 20.43 -1.39 -3.22
C ALA A 340 18.90 -1.39 -3.51
N GLN A 341 18.42 -2.35 -4.31
CA GLN A 341 16.98 -2.52 -4.54
C GLN A 341 16.26 -3.01 -3.28
N ILE A 342 16.87 -3.94 -2.53
CA ILE A 342 16.35 -4.42 -1.25
C ILE A 342 16.24 -3.25 -0.27
N GLU A 343 17.28 -2.43 -0.11
CA GLU A 343 17.26 -1.26 0.78
C GLU A 343 16.15 -0.27 0.40
N LYS A 344 15.94 -0.04 -0.91
CA LYS A 344 14.85 0.82 -1.40
C LYS A 344 13.47 0.24 -1.03
N MET A 345 13.27 -1.07 -1.22
CA MET A 345 12.01 -1.73 -0.85
C MET A 345 11.79 -1.72 0.67
N GLU A 346 12.83 -1.92 1.47
CA GLU A 346 12.76 -1.83 2.94
C GLU A 346 12.37 -0.42 3.40
N LYS A 347 12.94 0.61 2.77
CA LYS A 347 12.58 2.01 3.04
C LYS A 347 11.14 2.34 2.66
N GLU A 348 10.65 1.81 1.53
CA GLU A 348 9.25 1.95 1.13
C GLU A 348 8.31 1.19 2.07
N LEU A 349 8.67 -0.02 2.53
CA LEU A 349 7.94 -0.75 3.56
C LEU A 349 7.89 -0.01 4.89
N ALA A 350 9.01 0.57 5.33
CA ALA A 350 9.05 1.39 6.55
C ALA A 350 8.14 2.62 6.41
N LYS A 351 8.16 3.30 5.25
CA LYS A 351 7.27 4.43 4.97
C LYS A 351 5.79 4.02 4.95
N MET A 352 5.45 2.88 4.34
CA MET A 352 4.08 2.36 4.34
C MET A 352 3.62 1.99 5.76
N ARG A 353 4.47 1.37 6.56
CA ARG A 353 4.17 1.07 7.98
C ARG A 353 3.91 2.34 8.80
N ALA A 354 4.75 3.37 8.61
CA ALA A 354 4.56 4.66 9.27
C ALA A 354 3.24 5.33 8.85
N GLY A 355 2.95 5.38 7.54
CA GLY A 355 1.70 5.95 7.02
C GLY A 355 0.45 5.18 7.46
N LEU A 356 0.52 3.84 7.54
CA LEU A 356 -0.58 3.03 8.06
C LEU A 356 -0.82 3.31 9.55
N THR A 357 0.25 3.42 10.34
CA THR A 357 0.15 3.73 11.78
C THR A 357 -0.47 5.12 12.00
N GLU A 358 -0.07 6.12 11.22
CA GLU A 358 -0.67 7.46 11.24
C GLU A 358 -2.15 7.44 10.83
N SER A 359 -2.50 6.70 9.77
CA SER A 359 -3.89 6.55 9.34
C SER A 359 -4.75 5.85 10.40
N VAL A 360 -4.20 4.86 11.10
CA VAL A 360 -4.90 4.17 12.20
C VAL A 360 -5.12 5.13 13.36
N GLN A 361 -4.11 5.91 13.76
CA GLN A 361 -4.26 6.92 14.81
C GLN A 361 -5.33 7.98 14.48
N LEU A 362 -5.38 8.45 13.23
CA LEU A 362 -6.42 9.37 12.79
C LEU A 362 -7.83 8.73 12.83
N MET A 363 -7.92 7.45 12.48
CA MET A 363 -9.18 6.70 12.54
C MET A 363 -9.64 6.52 13.99
N GLU A 364 -8.74 6.13 14.90
CA GLU A 364 -9.01 6.01 16.34
C GLU A 364 -9.43 7.35 16.95
N GLN A 365 -8.77 8.46 16.57
CA GLN A 365 -9.16 9.79 17.03
C GLN A 365 -10.57 10.18 16.54
N ARG A 366 -10.90 9.86 15.28
CA ARG A 366 -12.24 10.11 14.72
C ARG A 366 -13.31 9.25 15.40
N GLU A 367 -12.99 7.99 15.70
CA GLU A 367 -13.87 7.09 16.46
C GLU A 367 -14.11 7.66 17.87
N MET A 368 -13.06 8.07 18.58
CA MET A 368 -13.16 8.69 19.90
C MET A 368 -14.05 9.94 19.87
N ASN A 369 -13.86 10.84 18.89
CA ASN A 369 -14.69 12.03 18.74
C ASN A 369 -16.17 11.68 18.48
N THR A 370 -16.42 10.71 17.61
CA THR A 370 -17.79 10.26 17.31
C THR A 370 -18.44 9.62 18.54
N ASN A 371 -17.68 8.87 19.33
CA ASN A 371 -18.17 8.29 20.58
C ASN A 371 -18.52 9.37 21.62
N ILE A 372 -17.71 10.42 21.74
CA ILE A 372 -18.01 11.56 22.61
C ILE A 372 -19.30 12.28 22.14
N GLU A 373 -19.48 12.49 20.84
CA GLU A 373 -20.70 13.08 20.30
C GLU A 373 -21.93 12.22 20.59
N TYR A 374 -21.79 10.89 20.45
CA TYR A 374 -22.85 9.93 20.78
C TYR A 374 -23.20 9.97 22.26
N GLU A 375 -22.21 9.99 23.15
CA GLU A 375 -22.42 10.12 24.60
C GLU A 375 -23.12 11.44 24.94
N GLN A 376 -22.70 12.56 24.33
CA GLN A 376 -23.36 13.86 24.53
C GLN A 376 -24.82 13.87 24.04
N LEU A 377 -25.10 13.28 22.89
CA LEU A 377 -26.46 13.14 22.36
C LEU A 377 -27.32 12.27 23.28
N THR A 378 -26.75 11.19 23.81
CA THR A 378 -27.43 10.30 24.76
C THR A 378 -27.76 11.03 26.06
N LEU A 379 -26.82 11.82 26.59
CA LEU A 379 -27.05 12.67 27.76
C LEU A 379 -28.16 13.70 27.50
N ARG A 380 -28.10 14.43 26.37
CA ARG A 380 -29.14 15.39 26.00
C ARG A 380 -30.52 14.74 25.84
N ALA A 381 -30.59 13.57 25.22
CA ALA A 381 -31.84 12.82 25.08
C ALA A 381 -32.41 12.39 26.43
N ASN A 382 -31.55 12.00 27.38
CA ASN A 382 -31.99 11.66 28.73
C ASN A 382 -32.47 12.89 29.50
N THR A 383 -31.77 14.03 29.42
CA THR A 383 -32.22 15.29 30.02
C THR A 383 -33.56 15.74 29.46
N LEU A 384 -33.74 15.72 28.14
CA LEU A 384 -35.02 16.05 27.50
C LEU A 384 -36.14 15.09 27.95
N ARG A 385 -35.83 13.79 28.10
CA ARG A 385 -36.80 12.82 28.61
C ARG A 385 -37.21 13.15 30.05
N GLU A 386 -36.28 13.53 30.91
CA GLU A 386 -36.54 13.91 32.30
C GLU A 386 -37.33 15.22 32.40
N GLU A 387 -37.04 16.20 31.54
CA GLU A 387 -37.82 17.44 31.41
C GLU A 387 -39.27 17.14 31.00
N LEU A 388 -39.48 16.31 29.98
CA LEU A 388 -40.81 15.89 29.54
C LEU A 388 -41.56 15.10 30.62
N HIS A 389 -40.88 14.21 31.35
CA HIS A 389 -41.50 13.51 32.47
C HIS A 389 -41.95 14.49 33.56
N THR A 390 -41.11 15.46 33.90
CA THR A 390 -41.44 16.51 34.89
C THR A 390 -42.63 17.36 34.41
N GLU A 391 -42.70 17.71 33.13
CA GLU A 391 -43.82 18.47 32.56
C GLU A 391 -45.13 17.65 32.57
N ILE A 392 -45.06 16.37 32.21
CA ILE A 392 -46.20 15.44 32.29
C ILE A 392 -46.69 15.31 33.73
N GLU A 393 -45.79 15.15 34.70
CA GLU A 393 -46.16 15.09 36.12
C GLU A 393 -46.86 16.37 36.58
N LYS A 394 -46.40 17.53 36.11
CA LYS A 394 -47.01 18.83 36.42
C LYS A 394 -48.41 18.96 35.82
N MET A 395 -48.58 18.64 34.54
CA MET A 395 -49.89 18.63 33.88
C MET A 395 -50.84 17.64 34.56
N LEU A 396 -50.36 16.45 34.92
CA LEU A 396 -51.15 15.45 35.61
C LEU A 396 -51.58 15.93 37.00
N ASN A 397 -50.70 16.63 37.74
CA ASN A 397 -51.05 17.26 39.01
C ASN A 397 -52.13 18.34 38.85
N ASP A 398 -52.04 19.16 37.80
CA ASP A 398 -53.02 20.20 37.50
C ASP A 398 -54.38 19.61 37.09
N ILE A 399 -54.39 18.53 36.29
CA ILE A 399 -55.61 17.77 35.96
C ILE A 399 -56.25 17.16 37.21
N ILE A 400 -55.44 16.59 38.12
CA ILE A 400 -55.95 16.05 39.39
C ILE A 400 -56.57 17.17 40.22
N LYS A 401 -55.89 18.31 40.38
CA LYS A 401 -56.41 19.46 41.13
C LYS A 401 -57.71 19.99 40.52
N PHE A 402 -57.76 20.12 39.19
CA PHE A 402 -58.95 20.54 38.47
C PHE A 402 -60.11 19.55 38.69
N LYS A 403 -59.84 18.24 38.56
CA LYS A 403 -60.84 17.19 38.83
C LYS A 403 -61.36 17.28 40.26
N VAL A 404 -60.48 17.37 41.26
CA VAL A 404 -60.87 17.48 42.67
C VAL A 404 -61.70 18.75 42.91
N HIS A 405 -61.35 19.87 42.27
CA HIS A 405 -62.12 21.11 42.38
C HIS A 405 -63.53 20.97 41.79
N ILE A 406 -63.67 20.38 40.60
CA ILE A 406 -64.99 20.14 39.99
C ILE A 406 -65.81 19.14 40.81
N GLN A 407 -65.19 18.06 41.31
CA GLN A 407 -65.86 17.10 42.18
C GLN A 407 -66.38 17.80 43.44
N LYS A 408 -65.56 18.61 44.10
CA LYS A 408 -65.98 19.39 45.25
C LYS A 408 -67.12 20.36 44.91
N ASN A 409 -67.03 21.10 43.80
CA ASN A 409 -68.10 22.02 43.40
C ASN A 409 -69.42 21.28 43.08
N LEU A 410 -69.34 20.06 42.54
CA LEU A 410 -70.51 19.21 42.30
C LEU A 410 -71.09 18.67 43.61
N GLU A 411 -70.24 18.23 44.55
CA GLU A 411 -70.67 17.82 45.90
C GLU A 411 -71.32 19.00 46.64
N ASP A 412 -70.73 20.20 46.57
CA ASP A 412 -71.28 21.43 47.15
C ASP A 412 -72.64 21.80 46.49
N TYR A 413 -72.78 21.61 45.16
CA TYR A 413 -74.04 21.86 44.44
C TYR A 413 -75.10 20.79 44.76
N GLU A 414 -74.72 19.52 44.86
CA GLU A 414 -75.61 18.44 45.29
C GLU A 414 -76.10 18.71 46.72
N GLY A 415 -75.21 19.12 47.63
CA GLY A 415 -75.57 19.58 48.97
C GLY A 415 -76.56 20.74 48.95
N PHE A 416 -76.30 21.77 48.15
CA PHE A 416 -77.24 22.89 47.97
C PHE A 416 -78.61 22.45 47.45
N VAL A 417 -78.67 21.54 46.48
CA VAL A 417 -79.94 21.01 45.96
C VAL A 417 -80.66 20.19 47.02
N VAL A 418 -79.95 19.39 47.82
CA VAL A 418 -80.54 18.65 48.95
C VAL A 418 -81.11 19.61 49.98
N ASP A 419 -80.35 20.64 50.38
CA ASP A 419 -80.79 21.66 51.34
C ASP A 419 -82.03 22.42 50.83
N GLU A 420 -82.08 22.80 49.54
CA GLU A 420 -83.23 23.48 48.93
C GLU A 420 -84.46 22.56 48.85
N VAL A 421 -84.26 21.29 48.51
CA VAL A 421 -85.34 20.28 48.48
C VAL A 421 -85.88 20.02 49.90
N GLU A 422 -85.01 19.94 50.91
CA GLU A 422 -85.42 19.85 52.32
C GLU A 422 -86.18 21.12 52.77
N HIS A 423 -85.76 22.30 52.32
CA HIS A 423 -86.47 23.55 52.59
C HIS A 423 -87.84 23.61 51.90
N GLU A 424 -87.98 23.18 50.64
CA GLU A 424 -89.28 23.12 49.95
C GLU A 424 -90.21 22.01 50.49
N LEU A 425 -89.66 20.91 51.03
CA LEU A 425 -90.43 19.83 51.64
C LEU A 425 -90.73 20.06 53.14
N GLY A 426 -90.01 20.97 53.81
CA GLY A 426 -90.10 21.22 55.26
C GLY A 426 -90.36 22.67 55.67
N GLY A 427 -90.58 23.57 54.71
CA GLY A 427 -90.85 25.00 54.93
C GLY A 427 -92.33 25.39 54.87
N ASP A 428 -93.20 24.65 55.57
CA ASP A 428 -94.54 25.11 55.99
C ASP A 428 -95.01 24.35 57.27
N ASP A 429 -94.08 23.98 58.15
CA ASP A 429 -94.40 23.54 59.52
C ASP A 429 -94.29 24.72 60.50
N GLU A 430 -95.14 25.73 60.29
CA GLU A 430 -95.69 26.50 61.41
C GLU A 430 -97.19 26.18 61.53
N ILE A 431 -97.59 25.86 62.76
CA ILE A 431 -98.97 25.67 63.27
C ILE A 431 -99.48 24.22 63.28
N ARG A 432 -99.18 23.53 64.39
CA ARG A 432 -100.19 22.93 65.29
C ARG A 432 -99.55 22.37 66.57
N ASP A 433 -99.37 23.23 67.56
CA ASP A 433 -99.64 22.81 68.94
C ASP A 433 -100.22 23.99 69.71
N ASP A 434 -101.53 24.15 69.61
CA ASP A 434 -102.31 25.02 70.48
C ASP A 434 -103.23 24.16 71.33
N THR A 435 -103.05 24.28 72.64
CA THR A 435 -104.05 24.10 73.72
C THR A 435 -104.55 22.69 74.07
N GLN A 436 -104.10 22.18 75.23
CA GLN A 436 -105.00 22.05 76.40
C GLN A 436 -104.21 21.84 77.71
N ASP A 437 -103.89 22.96 78.37
CA ASP A 437 -103.82 22.99 79.83
C ASP A 437 -105.24 22.81 80.38
N ILE A 438 -105.51 21.67 81.02
CA ILE A 438 -106.60 21.51 81.98
C ILE A 438 -105.96 21.12 83.31
N GLU A 439 -105.90 22.10 84.21
CA GLU A 439 -105.63 21.94 85.63
C GLU A 439 -106.48 20.82 86.23
N MET A 440 -105.89 19.93 87.05
CA MET A 440 -106.53 19.42 88.27
C MET A 440 -105.47 19.03 89.30
N SER A 441 -105.48 19.79 90.39
CA SER A 441 -105.01 19.53 91.76
C SER A 441 -104.77 18.05 92.15
N GLY A 442 -103.70 17.81 92.92
CA GLY A 442 -103.52 16.61 93.76
C GLY A 442 -102.08 16.16 93.92
#